data_AF-A0ABC9AG24-F1
#
_entry.id   AF-A0ABC9AG24-F1
#
_cell.length_a   1.000
_cell.length_b   1.000
_cell.length_c   1.000
_cell.angle_alpha   90.00
_cell.angle_beta   90.00
_cell.angle_gamma   90.00
#
_symmetry.space_group_name_H-M   'P 1'
#
loop_
_entity.id
_entity.type
_entity.pdbx_description
1 polymer ?
#
loop_
_entity_poly.entity_id
_entity_poly.type
_entity_poly.pdbx_seq_one_letter_code
_entity_poly.pdbx_strand_id
1 'polypeptide(L)'
;MTQKQTQFKGQSKKKTVPPNRHGKAPHIRKGKRVVKPTKFTKDMDAEKELTKFINQCNEIKAANLASKEGGELNIVKADVDQSKSK
;
A
#
# COMPACT_ATOMS: atom_id res chain seq x y z
N MET A 1 38.07 12.48 22.73
CA MET A 1 37.55 12.48 21.34
C MET A 1 37.46 11.04 20.85
N THR A 2 36.38 10.33 21.16
CA THR A 2 36.18 8.93 20.71
C THR A 2 35.32 8.92 19.45
N GLN A 3 35.85 8.31 18.38
CA GLN A 3 35.21 8.23 17.07
C GLN A 3 33.93 7.38 17.17
N LYS A 4 32.79 7.90 16.73
CA LYS A 4 31.47 7.26 16.84
C LYS A 4 31.49 5.90 16.11
N GLN A 5 31.49 4.82 16.88
CA GLN A 5 31.52 3.42 16.40
C GLN A 5 30.39 3.07 15.39
N THR A 6 29.37 3.92 15.26
CA THR A 6 28.21 3.71 14.38
C THR A 6 28.39 4.26 12.96
N GLN A 7 29.55 4.82 12.61
CA GLN A 7 29.80 5.40 11.28
C GLN A 7 30.58 4.49 10.32
N PHE A 8 30.85 3.22 10.68
CA PHE A 8 31.55 2.28 9.81
C PHE A 8 30.79 2.01 8.50
N LYS A 9 31.53 2.10 7.39
CA LYS A 9 31.07 1.74 6.04
C LYS A 9 30.70 0.25 6.03
N GLY A 10 29.47 -0.09 5.65
CA GLY A 10 28.96 -1.47 5.61
C GLY A 10 27.92 -1.83 6.67
N GLN A 11 27.71 -0.99 7.70
CA GLN A 11 26.62 -1.21 8.65
C GLN A 11 25.25 -0.95 7.99
N SER A 12 24.35 -1.94 8.06
CA SER A 12 23.00 -1.82 7.49
C SER A 12 22.19 -0.78 8.26
N LYS A 13 21.98 0.39 7.66
CA LYS A 13 21.12 1.42 8.23
C LYS A 13 19.67 0.95 8.12
N LYS A 14 19.07 0.55 9.25
CA LYS A 14 17.62 0.31 9.32
C LYS A 14 16.92 1.65 9.01
N LYS A 15 16.11 1.69 7.95
CA LYS A 15 15.30 2.87 7.60
C LYS A 15 14.18 3.01 8.62
N THR A 16 14.47 3.67 9.73
CA THR A 16 13.47 4.03 10.75
C THR A 16 12.71 5.27 10.30
N VAL A 17 11.39 5.31 10.52
CA VAL A 17 10.58 6.48 10.22
C VAL A 17 11.05 7.65 11.09
N PRO A 18 11.40 8.81 10.51
CA PRO A 18 11.88 9.94 11.29
C PRO A 18 10.80 10.45 12.25
N PRO A 19 11.18 10.92 13.45
CA PRO A 19 10.24 11.53 14.39
C PRO A 19 9.66 12.83 13.80
N ASN A 20 8.50 13.24 14.31
CA ASN A 20 7.89 14.52 13.92
C ASN A 20 8.73 15.72 14.42
N ARG A 21 8.33 16.94 14.05
CA ARG A 21 9.03 18.18 14.45
C ARG A 21 9.19 18.37 15.97
N HIS A 22 8.43 17.65 16.79
CA HIS A 22 8.50 17.68 18.26
C HIS A 22 9.17 16.42 18.85
N GLY A 23 9.86 15.61 18.05
CA GLY A 23 10.54 14.39 18.50
C GLY A 23 9.60 13.22 18.81
N LYS A 24 8.28 13.36 18.65
CA LYS A 24 7.31 12.29 18.91
C LYS A 24 7.27 11.32 17.73
N ALA A 25 7.07 10.05 18.02
CA ALA A 25 6.80 9.05 16.99
C ALA A 25 5.54 9.48 16.20
N PRO A 26 5.58 9.46 14.85
CA PRO A 26 4.41 9.81 14.06
C PRO A 26 3.26 8.86 14.41
N HIS A 27 2.09 9.43 14.66
CA HIS A 27 0.91 8.63 14.97
C HIS A 27 0.48 7.84 13.73
N ILE A 28 0.78 6.54 13.73
CA ILE A 28 0.35 5.61 12.69
C ILE A 28 -1.11 5.26 13.01
N ARG A 29 -2.05 5.77 12.20
CA ARG A 29 -3.44 5.29 12.26
C ARG A 29 -3.47 3.80 11.91
N LYS A 30 -4.26 3.01 12.64
CA LYS A 30 -4.45 1.57 12.38
C LYS A 30 -4.72 1.35 10.87
N GLY A 31 -3.92 0.49 10.23
CA GLY A 31 -4.00 0.20 8.79
C GLY A 31 -3.15 1.10 7.87
N LYS A 32 -2.64 2.26 8.32
CA LYS A 32 -1.86 3.18 7.48
C LYS A 32 -0.35 2.96 7.62
N ARG A 33 0.18 1.85 7.11
CA ARG A 33 1.64 1.71 6.90
C ARG A 33 2.06 2.49 5.66
N VAL A 34 2.68 3.65 5.84
CA VAL A 34 3.27 4.48 4.76
C VAL A 34 4.63 3.94 4.28
N VAL A 35 5.11 2.83 4.85
CA VAL A 35 6.35 2.20 4.44
C VAL A 35 6.01 1.02 3.54
N LYS A 36 6.36 1.13 2.25
CA LYS A 36 6.28 -0.02 1.33
C LYS A 36 7.10 -1.18 1.92
N PRO A 37 6.57 -2.41 1.97
CA PRO A 37 7.33 -3.56 2.43
C PRO A 37 8.61 -3.69 1.59
N THR A 38 9.75 -3.87 2.25
CA THR A 38 11.05 -4.04 1.58
C THR A 38 11.20 -5.43 0.96
N LYS A 39 10.37 -6.38 1.35
CA LYS A 39 10.29 -7.73 0.80
C LYS A 39 8.82 -8.07 0.55
N PHE A 40 8.47 -8.34 -0.70
CA PHE A 40 7.19 -8.95 -1.05
C PHE A 40 7.31 -10.45 -0.79
N THR A 41 6.44 -10.99 0.06
CA THR A 41 6.33 -12.43 0.30
C THR A 41 5.31 -13.02 -0.68
N LYS A 42 5.41 -14.33 -0.96
CA LYS A 42 4.46 -15.03 -1.84
C LYS A 42 3.02 -14.90 -1.33
N ASP A 43 2.83 -14.95 -0.01
CA ASP A 43 1.51 -14.78 0.61
C ASP A 43 0.89 -13.41 0.31
N MET A 44 1.71 -12.34 0.33
CA MET A 44 1.26 -10.99 0.01
C MET A 44 0.86 -10.81 -1.46
N ASP A 45 1.38 -11.64 -2.37
CA ASP A 45 0.95 -11.63 -3.77
C ASP A 45 -0.33 -12.44 -3.96
N ALA A 46 -0.46 -13.58 -3.29
CA ALA A 46 -1.72 -14.34 -3.26
C ALA A 46 -2.88 -13.51 -2.68
N GLU A 47 -2.64 -12.75 -1.61
CA GLU A 47 -3.64 -11.84 -1.02
C GLU A 47 -4.08 -10.73 -1.99
N LYS A 48 -3.18 -10.22 -2.84
CA LYS A 48 -3.54 -9.25 -3.88
C LYS A 48 -4.41 -9.89 -4.96
N GLU A 49 -4.06 -11.09 -5.41
CA GLU A 49 -4.82 -11.81 -6.44
C GLU A 49 -6.23 -12.13 -5.94
N LEU A 50 -6.34 -12.59 -4.68
CA LEU A 50 -7.62 -12.80 -4.03
C LEU A 50 -8.44 -11.52 -3.94
N THR A 51 -7.81 -10.41 -3.54
CA THR A 51 -8.49 -9.10 -3.46
C THR A 51 -8.99 -8.63 -4.83
N LYS A 52 -8.18 -8.79 -5.89
CA LYS A 52 -8.58 -8.45 -7.26
C LYS A 52 -9.77 -9.29 -7.72
N PHE A 53 -9.75 -10.59 -7.43
CA PHE A 53 -10.83 -11.50 -7.77
C PHE A 53 -12.14 -11.11 -7.08
N ILE A 54 -12.09 -10.85 -5.77
CA ILE A 54 -13.27 -10.42 -4.99
C ILE A 54 -13.84 -9.11 -5.56
N ASN A 55 -12.97 -8.14 -5.87
CA ASN A 55 -13.40 -6.87 -6.47
C ASN A 55 -14.09 -7.10 -7.82
N GLN A 56 -13.51 -7.91 -8.69
CA GLN A 56 -14.12 -8.25 -9.99
C GLN A 56 -15.50 -8.91 -9.82
N CYS A 57 -15.64 -9.85 -8.88
CA CYS A 57 -16.95 -10.47 -8.60
C CYS A 57 -17.98 -9.46 -8.10
N ASN A 58 -17.58 -8.54 -7.23
CA ASN A 58 -18.46 -7.49 -6.73
C ASN A 58 -18.85 -6.51 -7.85
N GLU A 59 -17.91 -6.12 -8.72
CA GLU A 59 -18.16 -5.28 -9.90
C GLU A 59 -19.21 -5.93 -10.81
N ILE A 60 -19.03 -7.22 -11.16
CA ILE A 60 -19.97 -7.96 -12.01
C ILE A 60 -21.35 -8.07 -11.33
N LYS A 61 -21.39 -8.35 -10.04
CA LYS A 61 -22.64 -8.47 -9.29
C LYS A 61 -23.42 -7.15 -9.28
N ALA A 62 -22.73 -6.02 -9.09
CA ALA A 62 -23.34 -4.70 -9.15
C ALA A 62 -23.85 -4.38 -10.55
N ALA A 63 -23.05 -4.62 -11.58
CA ALA A 63 -23.44 -4.40 -12.98
C ALA A 63 -24.70 -5.22 -13.35
N ASN A 64 -24.71 -6.52 -13.01
CA ASN A 64 -25.86 -7.40 -13.27
C ASN A 64 -27.13 -6.96 -12.54
N LEU A 65 -27.01 -6.41 -11.33
CA LEU A 65 -28.17 -5.90 -10.59
C LEU A 65 -28.77 -4.68 -11.31
N ALA A 66 -27.94 -3.74 -11.73
CA ALA A 66 -28.41 -2.57 -12.48
C ALA A 66 -29.01 -2.94 -13.84
N SER A 67 -28.38 -3.87 -14.57
CA SER A 67 -28.92 -4.34 -15.86
C SER A 67 -30.30 -4.97 -15.70
N LYS A 68 -30.58 -5.64 -14.57
CA LYS A 68 -31.92 -6.17 -14.25
C LYS A 68 -32.94 -5.08 -13.94
N GLU A 69 -32.50 -3.98 -13.33
CA GLU A 69 -33.35 -2.81 -13.05
C GLU A 69 -33.51 -1.89 -14.28
N GLY A 70 -32.96 -2.28 -15.43
CA GLY A 70 -33.05 -1.54 -16.69
C GLY A 70 -32.06 -0.37 -16.80
N GLY A 71 -31.09 -0.28 -15.88
CA GLY A 71 -30.04 0.73 -15.87
C GLY A 71 -28.68 0.19 -16.36
N GLU A 72 -27.84 1.06 -16.89
CA GLU A 72 -26.44 0.76 -17.21
C GLU A 72 -25.51 1.35 -16.14
N LEU A 73 -24.63 0.52 -15.57
CA LEU A 73 -23.61 0.98 -14.62
C LEU A 73 -22.24 1.05 -15.30
N ASN A 74 -21.70 2.27 -15.38
CA ASN A 74 -20.33 2.53 -15.79
C ASN A 74 -19.45 2.81 -14.56
N ILE A 75 -18.53 1.89 -14.25
CA ILE A 75 -17.58 2.07 -13.15
C ILE A 75 -16.37 2.87 -13.66
N VAL A 76 -16.31 4.15 -13.29
CA VAL A 76 -15.13 4.99 -13.55
C VAL A 76 -14.01 4.57 -12.61
N LYS A 77 -13.04 3.81 -13.13
CA LYS A 77 -11.81 3.49 -12.38
C LYS A 77 -10.95 4.75 -12.34
N ALA A 78 -10.63 5.21 -11.13
CA ALA A 78 -9.64 6.27 -10.97
C ALA A 78 -8.30 5.77 -11.52
N ASP A 79 -7.60 6.60 -12.29
CA ASP A 79 -6.27 6.29 -12.77
C ASP A 79 -5.40 5.89 -11.59
N VAL A 80 -4.85 4.68 -11.65
CA VAL A 80 -3.89 4.21 -10.66
C VAL A 80 -2.70 5.14 -10.75
N ASP A 81 -2.51 6.02 -9.75
CA ASP A 81 -1.42 7.00 -9.66
C ASP A 81 -0.17 6.54 -10.42
N GLN A 82 0.08 7.13 -11.60
CA GLN A 82 1.26 6.86 -12.43
C GLN A 82 2.57 7.31 -11.76
N SER A 83 2.53 7.82 -10.52
CA SER A 83 3.70 8.20 -9.72
C SER A 83 4.59 7.01 -9.30
N LYS A 84 4.44 5.84 -9.93
CA LYS A 84 5.25 4.64 -9.71
C LYS A 84 5.96 4.12 -10.97
N SER A 85 5.95 4.83 -12.10
CA SER A 85 6.85 4.57 -13.22
C SER A 85 8.11 5.45 -13.14
N LYS A 86 9.07 5.06 -12.31
CA LYS A 86 10.49 5.41 -12.45
C LYS A 86 11.36 4.51 -11.60
#